data_AF-T1AKU6-F1
#
_entry.id   AF-T1AKU6-F1
#
_cell.length_a   1.000
_cell.length_b   1.000
_cell.length_c   1.000
_cell.angle_alpha   90.00
_cell.angle_beta   90.00
_cell.angle_gamma   90.00
#
_symmetry.space_group_name_H-M   'P 1'
#
loop_
_entity.id
_entity.type
_entity.pdbx_description
1 polymer ?
#
loop_
_entity_poly.entity_id
_entity_poly.type
_entity_poly.pdbx_seq_one_letter_code
_entity_poly.pdbx_strand_id
1 'polypeptide(L)'
;TTFAPKAPPGSCQVIRPEGAGTTNFISLSGECNGEIPQYVAVFNGQTSYVSLPTSIVPIGAMTRTLTAWFYTTSNINQNILGYGANSACNSGFDININLTCYGGGTNIGVAMDPGCGLACSSPPGASLNSWYFVAVTYNGIAAVTYLSSTKGGLTSGGVDTYTANTNVDAGFNIGHGAGYHVLDPYFSGLISNVQLYNTALSSNDI
;
A
#
# COMPACT_ATOMS: atom_id res chain seq x y z
N THR A 1 8.13 26.70 22.28
CA THR A 1 6.99 26.19 21.51
C THR A 1 7.53 25.33 20.40
N THR A 2 7.53 24.01 20.58
CA THR A 2 8.00 23.05 19.56
C THR A 2 6.97 23.04 18.43
N PHE A 3 7.35 23.59 17.28
CA PHE A 3 6.57 23.44 16.05
C PHE A 3 6.56 21.94 15.69
N ALA A 4 5.42 21.28 15.83
CA ALA A 4 5.23 19.98 15.20
C ALA A 4 5.24 20.18 13.68
N PRO A 5 5.98 19.37 12.91
CA PRO A 5 6.05 19.52 11.46
C PRO A 5 4.66 19.24 10.86
N LYS A 6 3.99 20.23 10.29
CA LYS A 6 2.71 20.01 9.61
C LYS A 6 2.89 18.98 8.50
N ALA A 7 1.93 18.08 8.35
CA ALA A 7 1.95 17.21 7.19
C ALA A 7 1.72 18.06 5.92
N PRO A 8 2.35 17.65 4.81
CA PRO A 8 2.24 18.40 3.57
C PRO A 8 0.81 18.37 3.00
N PRO A 9 0.46 19.33 2.12
CA PRO A 9 -0.88 19.44 1.54
C PRO A 9 -1.35 18.11 0.93
N GLY A 10 -2.56 17.66 1.30
CA GLY A 10 -3.13 16.39 0.83
C GLY A 10 -3.00 15.21 1.78
N SER A 11 -2.43 15.38 2.98
CA SER A 11 -2.43 14.35 4.03
C SER A 11 -3.83 14.18 4.64
N CYS A 12 -4.69 13.43 3.94
CA CYS A 12 -6.00 13.07 4.48
C CYS A 12 -5.84 11.97 5.51
N GLN A 13 -6.50 12.11 6.66
CA GLN A 13 -6.55 11.08 7.71
C GLN A 13 -7.98 10.64 7.96
N VAL A 14 -8.16 9.37 8.31
CA VAL A 14 -9.43 8.91 8.85
C VAL A 14 -9.44 9.22 10.35
N ILE A 15 -10.33 10.10 10.77
CA ILE A 15 -10.50 10.38 12.20
C ILE A 15 -11.16 9.16 12.86
N ARG A 16 -10.51 8.70 13.94
CA ARG A 16 -11.01 7.66 14.84
C ARG A 16 -11.06 8.23 16.25
N PRO A 17 -12.16 8.92 16.64
CA PRO A 17 -12.25 9.61 17.92
C PRO A 17 -12.07 8.67 19.13
N GLU A 18 -12.44 7.40 18.97
CA GLU A 18 -12.34 6.38 20.02
C GLU A 18 -11.10 5.47 19.88
N GLY A 19 -10.13 5.84 19.03
CA GLY A 19 -8.87 5.14 18.89
C GLY A 19 -8.89 3.89 17.99
N ALA A 20 -7.78 3.17 17.96
CA ALA A 20 -7.61 1.98 17.13
C ALA A 20 -8.42 0.78 17.67
N GLY A 21 -9.06 0.02 16.78
CA GLY A 21 -9.83 -1.18 17.13
C GLY A 21 -11.33 -0.95 17.36
N THR A 22 -11.80 0.30 17.31
CA THR A 22 -13.22 0.66 17.36
C THR A 22 -13.73 1.01 15.96
N THR A 23 -14.97 0.64 15.65
CA THR A 23 -15.68 1.05 14.42
C THR A 23 -16.61 2.24 14.64
N ASN A 24 -16.75 2.68 15.90
CA ASN A 24 -17.59 3.80 16.27
C ASN A 24 -16.95 5.12 15.78
N PHE A 25 -17.74 5.93 15.09
CA PHE A 25 -17.36 7.27 14.63
C PHE A 25 -16.10 7.33 13.75
N ILE A 26 -15.79 6.24 13.04
CA ILE A 26 -14.81 6.31 11.96
C ILE A 26 -15.34 7.28 10.91
N SER A 27 -14.60 8.33 10.60
CA SER A 27 -14.89 9.15 9.44
C SER A 27 -14.76 8.29 8.19
N LEU A 28 -15.89 7.98 7.53
CA LEU A 28 -15.90 7.21 6.29
C LEU A 28 -15.31 7.99 5.10
N SER A 29 -15.13 9.30 5.29
CA SER A 29 -14.40 10.19 4.40
C SER A 29 -13.06 10.56 5.04
N GLY A 30 -11.96 10.42 4.31
CA GLY A 30 -10.68 10.98 4.76
C GLY A 30 -10.81 12.49 4.94
N GLU A 31 -10.40 13.02 6.09
CA GLU A 31 -10.35 14.45 6.34
C GLU A 31 -8.97 15.00 6.00
N CYS A 32 -8.90 15.87 5.00
CA CYS A 32 -7.66 16.50 4.53
C CYS A 32 -7.37 17.80 5.30
N ASN A 33 -7.16 17.67 6.62
CA ASN A 33 -6.98 18.80 7.53
C ASN A 33 -5.51 19.29 7.67
N GLY A 34 -4.56 18.67 6.96
CA GLY A 34 -3.14 19.04 7.00
C GLY A 34 -2.43 18.70 8.32
N GLU A 35 -3.11 17.97 9.21
CA GLU A 35 -2.49 17.40 10.39
C GLU A 35 -1.62 16.21 10.01
N ILE A 36 -0.59 15.96 10.81
CA ILE A 36 0.21 14.74 10.70
C ILE A 36 -0.72 13.54 10.91
N PRO A 37 -0.64 12.48 10.09
CA PRO A 37 -1.35 11.24 10.37
C PRO A 37 -1.10 10.82 11.82
N GLN A 38 -2.15 10.79 12.65
CA GLN A 38 -2.02 10.54 14.10
C GLN A 38 -1.46 9.15 14.43
N TYR A 39 -1.50 8.21 13.48
CA TYR A 39 -1.07 6.83 13.68
C TYR A 39 -0.09 6.43 12.57
N VAL A 40 1.20 6.50 12.90
CA VAL A 40 2.30 6.04 12.04
C VAL A 40 2.95 4.84 12.69
N ALA A 41 2.99 3.71 11.97
CA ALA A 41 3.73 2.54 12.40
C ALA A 41 5.17 2.60 11.86
N VAL A 42 6.13 2.17 12.70
CA VAL A 42 7.55 2.12 12.36
C VAL A 42 7.95 0.67 12.12
N PHE A 43 8.62 0.40 11.01
CA PHE A 43 9.05 -0.94 10.62
C PHE A 43 10.57 -0.98 10.44
N ASN A 44 11.20 -2.02 10.99
CA ASN A 44 12.66 -2.13 11.10
C ASN A 44 13.35 -2.79 9.89
N GLY A 45 12.61 -3.25 8.89
CA GLY A 45 13.17 -3.95 7.73
C GLY A 45 13.61 -5.40 7.99
N GLN A 46 13.31 -5.98 9.16
CA GLN A 46 13.79 -7.31 9.55
C GLN A 46 12.72 -8.24 10.13
N THR A 47 11.90 -7.74 11.06
CA THR A 47 10.94 -8.56 11.82
C THR A 47 9.63 -7.84 12.14
N SER A 48 9.60 -6.51 12.02
CA SER A 48 8.41 -5.73 12.33
C SER A 48 7.39 -5.87 11.20
N TYR A 49 6.18 -6.29 11.55
CA TYR A 49 4.99 -6.23 10.70
C TYR A 49 3.74 -6.22 11.59
N VAL A 50 2.61 -5.84 11.02
CA VAL A 50 1.29 -5.95 11.66
C VAL A 50 0.52 -7.03 10.90
N SER A 51 -0.05 -8.00 11.63
CA SER A 51 -0.90 -9.03 11.05
C SER A 51 -2.35 -8.78 11.42
N LEU A 52 -3.24 -8.89 10.43
CA LEU A 52 -4.68 -8.72 10.55
C LEU A 52 -5.42 -10.03 10.20
N PRO A 53 -6.63 -10.24 10.74
CA PRO A 53 -7.47 -11.36 10.35
C PRO A 53 -7.74 -11.37 8.84
N THR A 54 -7.89 -12.56 8.26
CA THR A 54 -8.18 -12.72 6.82
C THR A 54 -9.67 -12.80 6.51
N SER A 55 -10.54 -12.81 7.52
CA SER A 55 -11.99 -12.82 7.32
C SER A 55 -12.54 -11.51 6.74
N ILE A 56 -11.72 -10.46 6.64
CA ILE A 56 -12.10 -9.12 6.19
C ILE A 56 -11.61 -8.79 4.77
N VAL A 57 -10.89 -9.71 4.10
CA VAL A 57 -10.24 -9.41 2.81
C VAL A 57 -10.97 -10.01 1.61
N PRO A 58 -11.04 -9.31 0.46
CA PRO A 58 -11.60 -9.87 -0.77
C PRO A 58 -10.72 -10.97 -1.38
N ILE A 59 -11.29 -12.15 -1.63
CA ILE A 59 -10.66 -13.30 -2.30
C ILE A 59 -11.01 -13.43 -3.79
N GLY A 60 -10.33 -14.34 -4.49
CA GLY A 60 -10.54 -14.68 -5.89
C GLY A 60 -10.42 -13.46 -6.79
N ALA A 61 -11.38 -13.30 -7.70
CA ALA A 61 -11.49 -12.18 -8.62
C ALA A 61 -12.44 -11.06 -8.14
N MET A 62 -12.78 -10.98 -6.84
CA MET A 62 -13.64 -9.89 -6.34
C MET A 62 -13.06 -8.50 -6.58
N THR A 63 -13.87 -7.45 -6.61
CA THR A 63 -13.32 -6.09 -6.70
C THR A 63 -12.64 -5.69 -5.40
N ARG A 64 -11.56 -4.90 -5.48
CA ARG A 64 -10.91 -4.37 -4.28
C ARG A 64 -10.03 -3.14 -4.56
N THR A 65 -9.80 -2.35 -3.53
CA THR A 65 -8.79 -1.29 -3.55
C THR A 65 -8.01 -1.29 -2.24
N LEU A 66 -6.68 -1.30 -2.32
CA LEU A 66 -5.79 -1.11 -1.18
C LEU A 66 -5.11 0.24 -1.26
N THR A 67 -5.03 0.97 -0.15
CA THR A 67 -4.32 2.25 -0.08
C THR A 67 -3.39 2.30 1.12
N ALA A 68 -2.31 3.07 1.01
CA ALA A 68 -1.42 3.37 2.12
C ALA A 68 -0.66 4.67 1.88
N TRP A 69 -0.29 5.36 2.96
CA TRP A 69 0.83 6.28 2.95
C TRP A 69 2.08 5.54 3.40
N PHE A 70 3.19 5.72 2.69
CA PHE A 70 4.47 5.12 3.03
C PHE A 70 5.64 6.11 2.91
N TYR A 71 6.65 5.87 3.72
CA TYR A 71 7.95 6.55 3.68
C TYR A 71 9.01 5.47 3.87
N THR A 72 9.88 5.27 2.89
CA THR A 72 11.00 4.33 3.03
C THR A 72 12.34 5.04 2.97
N THR A 73 13.28 4.55 3.78
CA THR A 73 14.69 4.93 3.75
C THR A 73 15.55 3.88 3.05
N SER A 74 14.96 2.74 2.69
CA SER A 74 15.68 1.54 2.31
C SER A 74 15.77 1.38 0.79
N ASN A 75 16.96 1.04 0.33
CA ASN A 75 17.29 0.81 -1.06
C ASN A 75 17.31 -0.70 -1.40
N ILE A 76 16.39 -1.47 -0.81
CA ILE A 76 16.06 -2.83 -1.24
C ILE A 76 14.58 -2.93 -1.66
N ASN A 77 14.27 -3.90 -2.51
CA ASN A 77 12.87 -4.32 -2.75
C ASN A 77 12.25 -4.72 -1.42
N GLN A 78 10.97 -4.43 -1.17
CA GLN A 78 10.30 -4.65 0.12
C GLN A 78 8.78 -4.57 -0.04
N ASN A 79 8.02 -5.12 0.89
CA ASN A 79 6.55 -5.06 0.84
C ASN A 79 5.99 -3.98 1.75
N ILE A 80 5.07 -3.19 1.23
CA ILE A 80 4.33 -2.21 2.02
C ILE A 80 3.20 -2.92 2.77
N LEU A 81 2.37 -3.70 2.06
CA LEU A 81 1.28 -4.48 2.63
C LEU A 81 0.74 -5.48 1.61
N GLY A 82 0.07 -6.52 2.07
CA GLY A 82 -0.66 -7.42 1.20
C GLY A 82 -1.16 -8.69 1.88
N TYR A 83 -1.87 -9.51 1.11
CA TYR A 83 -2.49 -10.75 1.58
C TYR A 83 -2.68 -11.73 0.42
N GLY A 84 -2.88 -13.01 0.74
CA GLY A 84 -3.01 -14.04 -0.28
C GLY A 84 -2.37 -15.36 0.10
N ALA A 85 -2.00 -16.13 -0.91
CA ALA A 85 -1.04 -17.22 -0.83
C ALA A 85 0.05 -17.01 -1.86
N ASN A 86 0.96 -17.96 -1.84
CA ASN A 86 2.20 -17.93 -2.59
C ASN A 86 2.53 -19.27 -3.24
N SER A 87 1.56 -20.18 -3.22
CA SER A 87 1.66 -21.50 -3.82
C SER A 87 1.47 -21.45 -5.34
N ALA A 88 0.97 -20.33 -5.88
CA ALA A 88 0.75 -20.14 -7.31
C ALA A 88 0.74 -18.66 -7.73
N CYS A 89 1.02 -18.41 -9.01
CA CYS A 89 0.75 -17.11 -9.61
C CYS A 89 -0.71 -16.70 -9.40
N ASN A 90 -0.95 -15.40 -9.25
CA ASN A 90 -2.26 -14.80 -9.02
C ASN A 90 -2.90 -15.10 -7.66
N SER A 91 -2.19 -15.75 -6.74
CA SER A 91 -2.71 -16.04 -5.39
C SER A 91 -2.38 -14.96 -4.35
N GLY A 92 -1.51 -14.00 -4.68
CA GLY A 92 -1.19 -12.82 -3.88
C GLY A 92 -2.00 -11.58 -4.28
N PHE A 93 -2.00 -10.58 -3.40
CA PHE A 93 -2.44 -9.22 -3.68
C PHE A 93 -1.61 -8.26 -2.82
N ASP A 94 -0.36 -8.09 -3.23
CA ASP A 94 0.64 -7.31 -2.50
C ASP A 94 0.89 -5.96 -3.15
N ILE A 95 1.18 -4.96 -2.33
CA ILE A 95 1.76 -3.68 -2.75
C ILE A 95 3.22 -3.68 -2.31
N ASN A 96 4.12 -3.73 -3.29
CA ASN A 96 5.54 -3.80 -3.04
C ASN A 96 6.31 -2.62 -3.64
N ILE A 97 7.50 -2.40 -3.11
CA ILE A 97 8.53 -1.54 -3.67
C ILE A 97 9.47 -2.40 -4.52
N ASN A 98 9.66 -1.98 -5.78
CA ASN A 98 10.61 -2.55 -6.71
C ASN A 98 11.59 -1.47 -7.19
N LEU A 99 12.86 -1.63 -6.83
CA LEU A 99 13.94 -0.70 -7.15
C LEU A 99 14.61 -0.99 -8.49
N THR A 100 14.31 -2.12 -9.13
CA THR A 100 14.78 -2.37 -10.51
C THR A 100 13.93 -1.61 -11.53
N CYS A 101 12.80 -1.06 -11.10
CA CYS A 101 12.00 -0.16 -11.92
C CYS A 101 12.82 1.08 -12.33
N TYR A 102 12.67 1.48 -13.58
CA TYR A 102 13.27 2.70 -14.15
C TYR A 102 14.81 2.78 -14.07
N GLY A 103 15.49 1.64 -14.13
CA GLY A 103 16.95 1.59 -14.31
C GLY A 103 17.77 1.52 -13.02
N GLY A 104 17.15 1.29 -11.85
CA GLY A 104 17.88 1.08 -10.59
C GLY A 104 18.13 2.35 -9.77
N GLY A 105 18.59 2.16 -8.52
CA GLY A 105 19.09 3.25 -7.66
C GLY A 105 18.06 3.80 -6.68
N THR A 106 17.91 5.12 -6.62
CA THR A 106 16.98 5.81 -5.69
C THR A 106 15.57 5.98 -6.24
N ASN A 107 15.35 5.63 -7.50
CA ASN A 107 14.03 5.66 -8.13
C ASN A 107 13.25 4.42 -7.71
N ILE A 108 12.06 4.64 -7.20
CA ILE A 108 11.21 3.58 -6.64
C ILE A 108 10.04 3.36 -7.59
N GLY A 109 9.86 2.12 -8.04
CA GLY A 109 8.57 1.65 -8.53
C GLY A 109 7.76 1.08 -7.38
N VAL A 110 6.50 1.44 -7.31
CA VAL A 110 5.49 0.71 -6.53
C VAL A 110 4.74 -0.22 -7.48
N ALA A 111 4.48 -1.43 -7.03
CA ALA A 111 3.94 -2.50 -7.85
C ALA A 111 2.82 -3.21 -7.10
N MET A 112 1.85 -3.69 -7.88
CA MET A 112 0.96 -4.75 -7.43
C MET A 112 1.64 -6.07 -7.80
N ASP A 113 1.87 -6.95 -6.82
CA ASP A 113 2.37 -8.29 -7.07
C ASP A 113 1.25 -9.32 -6.83
N PRO A 114 0.83 -10.06 -7.86
CA PRO A 114 -0.16 -11.12 -7.73
C PRO A 114 0.48 -12.46 -7.28
N GLY A 115 1.75 -12.49 -6.85
CA GLY A 115 2.49 -13.67 -6.43
C GLY A 115 3.26 -14.36 -7.58
N CYS A 116 3.61 -13.60 -8.63
CA CYS A 116 4.38 -14.12 -9.76
C CYS A 116 5.48 -13.18 -10.26
N GLY A 117 5.76 -12.11 -9.50
CA GLY A 117 6.90 -11.24 -9.73
C GLY A 117 6.52 -9.77 -9.81
N LEU A 118 7.53 -8.94 -9.56
CA LEU A 118 7.40 -7.50 -9.37
C LEU A 118 7.25 -6.78 -10.71
N ALA A 119 6.02 -6.57 -11.20
CA ALA A 119 5.77 -5.74 -12.38
C ALA A 119 5.85 -4.24 -12.02
N CYS A 120 6.57 -3.43 -12.80
CA CYS A 120 6.62 -1.98 -12.58
C CYS A 120 5.32 -1.31 -13.02
N SER A 121 4.30 -1.32 -12.16
CA SER A 121 2.96 -0.88 -12.51
C SER A 121 2.60 0.54 -12.09
N SER A 122 3.42 1.20 -11.28
CA SER A 122 3.30 2.64 -10.96
C SER A 122 3.83 3.52 -12.10
N PRO A 123 3.57 4.84 -12.06
CA PRO A 123 4.31 5.82 -12.84
C PRO A 123 5.67 6.15 -12.17
N PRO A 124 6.70 6.55 -12.95
CA PRO A 124 7.99 6.95 -12.39
C PRO A 124 7.84 8.21 -11.52
N GLY A 125 8.53 8.25 -10.39
CA GLY A 125 8.59 9.49 -9.59
C GLY A 125 8.71 9.33 -8.07
N ALA A 126 8.73 8.11 -7.53
CA ALA A 126 9.05 7.94 -6.11
C ALA A 126 10.56 7.89 -5.87
N SER A 127 10.97 8.45 -4.72
CA SER A 127 12.34 8.51 -4.24
C SER A 127 12.40 8.12 -2.77
N LEU A 128 13.57 7.70 -2.30
CA LEU A 128 13.80 7.46 -0.88
C LEU A 128 13.57 8.74 -0.06
N ASN A 129 13.29 8.58 1.24
CA ASN A 129 13.19 9.65 2.22
C ASN A 129 12.09 10.68 1.93
N SER A 130 10.96 10.23 1.39
CA SER A 130 9.80 11.07 1.14
C SER A 130 8.52 10.28 1.32
N TRP A 131 7.46 10.98 1.74
CA TRP A 131 6.13 10.41 1.85
C TRP A 131 5.48 10.32 0.48
N TYR A 132 4.88 9.16 0.22
CA TYR A 132 4.06 8.90 -0.94
C TYR A 132 2.76 8.23 -0.51
N PHE A 133 1.70 8.57 -1.23
CA PHE A 133 0.44 7.86 -1.19
C PHE A 133 0.40 6.88 -2.36
N VAL A 134 0.00 5.63 -2.08
CA VAL A 134 -0.27 4.61 -3.08
C VAL A 134 -1.71 4.13 -2.96
N ALA A 135 -2.34 3.90 -4.12
CA ALA A 135 -3.56 3.14 -4.23
C ALA A 135 -3.44 2.08 -5.33
N VAL A 136 -3.82 0.85 -5.05
CA VAL A 136 -3.93 -0.22 -6.04
C VAL A 136 -5.39 -0.64 -6.10
N THR A 137 -6.03 -0.43 -7.26
CA THR A 137 -7.41 -0.86 -7.51
C THR A 137 -7.42 -2.06 -8.43
N TYR A 138 -8.30 -3.03 -8.18
CA TYR A 138 -8.54 -4.18 -9.04
C TYR A 138 -10.04 -4.38 -9.26
N ASN A 139 -10.46 -4.39 -10.52
CA ASN A 139 -11.86 -4.40 -10.93
C ASN A 139 -12.42 -5.80 -11.24
N GLY A 140 -11.66 -6.86 -10.95
CA GLY A 140 -12.03 -8.23 -11.32
C GLY A 140 -11.31 -8.76 -12.56
N ILE A 141 -10.71 -7.89 -13.36
CA ILE A 141 -10.05 -8.22 -14.63
C ILE A 141 -8.67 -7.57 -14.74
N ALA A 142 -8.52 -6.36 -14.21
CA ALA A 142 -7.28 -5.60 -14.28
C ALA A 142 -7.04 -4.79 -13.02
N ALA A 143 -5.75 -4.57 -12.72
CA ALA A 143 -5.31 -3.67 -11.68
C ALA A 143 -4.70 -2.38 -12.25
N VAL A 144 -4.82 -1.30 -11.49
CA VAL A 144 -4.15 -0.02 -11.75
C VAL A 144 -3.52 0.47 -10.46
N THR A 145 -2.24 0.84 -10.54
CA THR A 145 -1.49 1.44 -9.44
C THR A 145 -1.45 2.95 -9.62
N TYR A 146 -1.88 3.68 -8.59
CA TYR A 146 -1.79 5.12 -8.48
C TYR A 146 -0.73 5.50 -7.45
N LEU A 147 -0.01 6.57 -7.74
CA LEU A 147 1.01 7.12 -6.88
C LEU A 147 0.85 8.63 -6.81
N SER A 148 0.93 9.19 -5.62
CA SER A 148 0.98 10.63 -5.39
C SER A 148 2.09 10.98 -4.42
N SER A 149 2.79 12.07 -4.69
CA SER A 149 3.70 12.66 -3.72
C SER A 149 2.99 13.76 -2.95
N THR A 150 3.52 14.06 -1.79
CA THR A 150 3.06 15.18 -0.94
C THR A 150 3.09 16.58 -1.59
N LYS A 151 3.74 16.73 -2.74
CA LYS A 151 3.86 17.98 -3.49
C LYS A 151 3.25 17.90 -4.90
N GLY A 152 2.70 16.75 -5.28
CA GLY A 152 2.25 16.45 -6.64
C GLY A 152 0.78 16.01 -6.70
N GLY A 153 0.26 15.88 -7.92
CA GLY A 153 -1.05 15.28 -8.17
C GLY A 153 -1.00 13.76 -8.21
N LEU A 154 -2.17 13.14 -8.17
CA LEU A 154 -2.32 11.69 -8.37
C LEU A 154 -1.91 11.32 -9.81
N THR A 155 -1.06 10.32 -9.93
CA THR A 155 -0.61 9.78 -11.22
C THR A 155 -0.91 8.29 -11.27
N SER A 156 -1.43 7.81 -12.40
CA SER A 156 -1.67 6.39 -12.64
C SER A 156 -0.52 5.78 -13.44
N GLY A 157 -0.20 4.52 -13.16
CA GLY A 157 0.70 3.74 -13.99
C GLY A 157 -0.04 2.92 -15.02
N GLY A 158 0.54 1.77 -15.40
CA GLY A 158 -0.02 0.87 -16.39
C GLY A 158 -1.27 0.13 -15.89
N VAL A 159 -2.02 -0.44 -16.85
CA VAL A 159 -3.13 -1.35 -16.56
C VAL A 159 -2.61 -2.78 -16.69
N ASP A 160 -2.55 -3.50 -15.57
CA ASP A 160 -2.14 -4.91 -15.55
C ASP A 160 -3.36 -5.81 -15.63
N THR A 161 -3.51 -6.54 -16.73
CA THR A 161 -4.63 -7.47 -16.93
C THR A 161 -4.24 -8.86 -16.44
N TYR A 162 -5.00 -9.41 -15.49
CA TYR A 162 -4.79 -10.75 -14.95
C TYR A 162 -6.05 -11.23 -14.22
N THR A 163 -6.18 -12.55 -14.07
CA THR A 163 -7.26 -13.14 -13.28
C THR A 163 -6.74 -13.47 -11.88
N ALA A 164 -7.09 -12.63 -10.91
CA ALA A 164 -6.78 -12.87 -9.51
C ALA A 164 -7.45 -14.17 -9.01
N ASN A 165 -6.65 -15.01 -8.34
CA ASN A 165 -7.08 -16.17 -7.58
C ASN A 165 -6.62 -16.03 -6.12
N THR A 166 -6.67 -14.80 -5.61
CA THR A 166 -6.19 -14.46 -4.26
C THR A 166 -6.92 -15.29 -3.22
N ASN A 167 -6.21 -15.83 -2.24
CA ASN A 167 -6.82 -16.58 -1.15
C ASN A 167 -6.44 -15.96 0.21
N VAL A 168 -6.51 -16.73 1.29
CA VAL A 168 -6.29 -16.24 2.67
C VAL A 168 -5.21 -17.00 3.42
N ASP A 169 -4.37 -17.77 2.73
CA ASP A 169 -3.47 -18.72 3.40
C ASP A 169 -2.35 -18.02 4.19
N ALA A 170 -1.92 -16.83 3.79
CA ALA A 170 -0.76 -16.12 4.35
C ALA A 170 -1.07 -14.85 5.18
N GLY A 171 -2.31 -14.66 5.63
CA GLY A 171 -2.67 -13.50 6.46
C GLY A 171 -2.81 -12.20 5.66
N PHE A 172 -3.36 -11.15 6.29
CA PHE A 172 -3.24 -9.78 5.77
C PHE A 172 -2.20 -9.02 6.58
N ASN A 173 -1.10 -8.63 5.94
CA ASN A 173 0.06 -8.09 6.63
C ASN A 173 0.35 -6.65 6.17
N ILE A 174 0.76 -5.80 7.11
CA ILE A 174 1.31 -4.46 6.86
C ILE A 174 2.77 -4.49 7.27
N GLY A 175 3.65 -4.00 6.40
CA GLY A 175 5.11 -4.09 6.56
C GLY A 175 5.70 -5.43 6.11
N HIS A 176 4.88 -6.31 5.51
CA HIS A 176 5.27 -7.59 4.95
C HIS A 176 4.21 -8.03 3.92
N GLY A 177 4.57 -8.89 2.97
CA GLY A 177 3.66 -9.41 1.95
C GLY A 177 2.98 -10.72 2.36
N ALA A 178 2.26 -11.34 1.42
CA ALA A 178 1.62 -12.66 1.53
C ALA A 178 2.61 -13.85 1.48
N GLY A 179 3.91 -13.59 1.69
CA GLY A 179 4.98 -14.57 1.81
C GLY A 179 5.42 -15.15 0.47
N TYR A 180 6.70 -15.53 0.36
CA TYR A 180 7.33 -16.18 -0.79
C TYR A 180 7.50 -15.34 -2.07
N HIS A 181 8.01 -14.14 -1.91
CA HIS A 181 9.29 -13.89 -2.56
C HIS A 181 10.42 -14.05 -1.53
N VAL A 182 11.52 -14.69 -1.95
CA VAL A 182 12.84 -14.52 -1.31
C VAL A 182 13.24 -13.02 -1.30
N LEU A 183 12.48 -12.21 -2.04
CA LEU A 183 12.49 -10.76 -2.17
C LEU A 183 11.25 -10.08 -1.52
N ASP A 184 10.55 -10.73 -0.58
CA ASP A 184 9.52 -10.11 0.28
C ASP A 184 10.11 -9.68 1.64
N PRO A 185 11.18 -8.87 1.69
CA PRO A 185 11.66 -8.44 2.98
C PRO A 185 10.64 -7.53 3.63
N TYR A 186 10.72 -7.55 4.94
CA TYR A 186 10.02 -6.62 5.80
C TYR A 186 10.29 -5.19 5.35
N PHE A 187 9.26 -4.37 5.46
CA PHE A 187 9.36 -2.95 5.19
C PHE A 187 10.32 -2.27 6.15
N SER A 188 11.11 -1.33 5.65
CA SER A 188 11.94 -0.45 6.46
C SER A 188 11.50 0.99 6.23
N GLY A 189 10.93 1.58 7.28
CA GLY A 189 10.41 2.94 7.24
C GLY A 189 9.11 3.09 8.01
N LEU A 190 8.23 3.95 7.50
CA LEU A 190 6.97 4.35 8.11
C LEU A 190 5.79 4.01 7.19
N ILE A 191 4.72 3.48 7.76
CA ILE A 191 3.44 3.28 7.05
C ILE A 191 2.32 3.92 7.88
N SER A 192 1.38 4.58 7.21
CA SER A 192 0.21 5.16 7.83
C SER A 192 -1.03 5.03 6.96
N ASN A 193 -2.20 5.16 7.60
CA ASN A 193 -3.51 5.27 6.96
C ASN A 193 -3.77 4.19 5.89
N VAL A 194 -3.55 2.93 6.28
CA VAL A 194 -3.87 1.77 5.46
C VAL A 194 -5.38 1.60 5.39
N GLN A 195 -5.90 1.44 4.18
CA GLN A 195 -7.33 1.22 3.95
C GLN A 195 -7.54 0.10 2.92
N LEU A 196 -8.62 -0.65 3.12
CA LEU A 196 -9.06 -1.71 2.24
C LEU A 196 -10.52 -1.48 1.90
N TYR A 197 -10.82 -1.43 0.62
CA TYR A 197 -12.15 -1.35 0.07
C TYR A 197 -12.44 -2.65 -0.67
N ASN A 198 -13.66 -3.17 -0.52
CA ASN A 198 -14.19 -4.29 -1.32
C ASN A 198 -14.72 -3.83 -2.70
N THR A 199 -14.41 -2.60 -3.09
CA THR A 199 -14.83 -1.95 -4.33
C THR A 199 -13.59 -1.46 -5.08
N ALA A 200 -13.67 -1.47 -6.41
CA ALA A 200 -12.66 -0.83 -7.25
C ALA A 200 -12.95 0.67 -7.32
N LEU A 201 -12.18 1.48 -6.58
CA LEU A 201 -12.31 2.93 -6.57
C LEU A 201 -11.89 3.52 -7.92
N SER A 202 -12.59 4.57 -8.34
CA SER A 202 -12.18 5.36 -9.51
C SER A 202 -11.07 6.33 -9.14
N SER A 203 -10.36 6.87 -10.13
CA SER A 203 -9.35 7.91 -9.89
C SER A 203 -9.90 9.21 -9.28
N ASN A 204 -11.22 9.43 -9.33
CA ASN A 204 -11.86 10.59 -8.70
C ASN A 204 -12.19 10.34 -7.22
N ASP A 205 -12.31 9.07 -6.83
CA ASP A 205 -12.58 8.66 -5.44
C ASP A 205 -11.28 8.47 -4.64
N ILE A 206 -10.14 8.44 -5.34
CA ILE A 206 -8.77 8.31 -4.79
C ILE A 206 -8.17 9.70 -4.62
#